data_AF-D4D3Z3-F1
#
_entry.id   AF-D4D3Z3-F1
#
_cell.length_a   1.000
_cell.length_b   1.000
_cell.length_c   1.000
_cell.angle_alpha   90.00
_cell.angle_beta   90.00
_cell.angle_gamma   90.00
#
_symmetry.space_group_name_H-M   'P 1'
#
loop_
_entity.id
_entity.type
_entity.pdbx_description
1 polymer ?
#
loop_
_entity_poly.entity_id
_entity_poly.type
_entity_poly.pdbx_seq_one_letter_code
_entity_poly.pdbx_strand_id
1 'polypeptide(L)'
;MDMDIGCRRDIRPLLDFPAWVPRTWPYGVSNDLMASSPGHPLMIKAALSLYDHNWWYVSKYVTVFFTTGPMFFSGIILSWFEILKTGAKDDIASFKGPHGLAILPSQLYDTTEYTFFSHFPGSTWHGNDVAVLSWLYHYLWIFFLVAFALMIVSVVLGPTRRAKRRMPRFMMKQELV
;
A
#
# COMPACT_ATOMS: atom_id res chain seq x y z
N MET A 1 19.05 -1.76 -5.85
CA MET A 1 19.14 -0.33 -6.16
C MET A 1 18.87 -0.23 -7.63
N ASP A 2 17.79 0.43 -7.98
CA ASP A 2 17.38 0.63 -9.36
C ASP A 2 18.34 1.57 -10.09
N MET A 3 18.36 1.47 -11.42
CA MET A 3 19.30 2.22 -12.27
C MET A 3 19.00 3.72 -12.33
N ASP A 4 17.79 4.12 -11.91
CA ASP A 4 17.35 5.51 -11.79
C ASP A 4 17.61 6.10 -10.39
N ILE A 5 18.35 5.39 -9.53
CA ILE A 5 18.83 5.90 -8.25
C ILE A 5 20.34 6.13 -8.33
N GLY A 6 20.80 7.28 -7.86
CA GLY A 6 22.22 7.61 -7.72
C GLY A 6 22.63 7.82 -6.27
N CYS A 7 23.94 7.76 -6.00
CA CYS A 7 24.50 8.05 -4.69
C CYS A 7 24.91 9.53 -4.61
N ARG A 8 24.36 10.27 -3.65
CA ARG A 8 24.74 11.66 -3.36
C ARG A 8 25.73 11.78 -2.20
N ARG A 9 25.65 10.86 -1.25
CA ARG A 9 26.47 10.87 -0.05
C ARG A 9 27.05 9.49 0.20
N ASP A 10 28.04 9.51 1.07
CA ASP A 10 28.63 8.31 1.60
C ASP A 10 27.60 7.46 2.34
N ILE A 11 27.44 6.22 1.93
CA ILE A 11 26.50 5.26 2.53
C ILE A 11 27.03 4.62 3.81
N ARG A 12 28.31 4.83 4.17
CA ARG A 12 28.94 4.24 5.35
C ARG A 12 28.13 4.40 6.65
N PRO A 13 27.51 5.57 6.95
CA PRO A 13 26.66 5.71 8.14
C PRO A 13 25.44 4.78 8.17
N LEU A 14 25.02 4.24 7.02
CA LEU A 14 23.91 3.29 6.92
C LEU A 14 24.36 1.83 7.11
N LEU A 15 25.67 1.55 7.16
CA LEU A 15 26.21 0.20 7.34
C LEU A 15 26.04 -0.34 8.77
N ASP A 16 25.77 0.53 9.74
CA ASP A 16 25.46 0.13 11.11
C ASP A 16 24.12 -0.63 11.21
N PHE A 17 23.27 -0.52 10.18
CA PHE A 17 21.98 -1.20 10.11
C PHE A 17 22.09 -2.51 9.30
N PRO A 18 21.71 -3.66 9.89
CA PRO A 18 21.80 -4.97 9.22
C PRO A 18 20.92 -5.08 7.99
N ALA A 19 19.79 -4.38 7.96
CA ALA A 19 18.99 -4.18 6.77
C ALA A 19 18.27 -2.84 6.86
N TRP A 20 18.07 -2.19 5.72
CA TRP A 20 17.27 -0.99 5.65
C TRP A 20 16.65 -0.81 4.27
N VAL A 21 15.49 -0.17 4.26
CA VAL A 21 14.71 0.14 3.06
C VAL A 21 14.04 1.50 3.22
N PRO A 22 13.87 2.28 2.13
CA PRO A 22 13.30 3.61 2.22
C PRO A 22 11.79 3.57 2.40
N ARG A 23 11.28 4.51 3.21
CA ARG A 23 9.86 4.82 3.23
C ARG A 23 9.44 5.45 1.91
N THR A 24 8.29 5.02 1.38
CA THR A 24 7.71 5.61 0.17
C THR A 24 6.39 6.33 0.46
N TRP A 25 5.96 7.16 -0.49
CA TRP A 25 4.68 7.86 -0.47
C TRP A 25 3.69 7.19 -1.44
N PRO A 26 2.38 7.08 -1.13
CA PRO A 26 1.72 7.57 0.08
C PRO A 26 1.86 6.65 1.31
N TYR A 27 2.11 5.35 1.10
CA TYR A 27 2.16 4.37 2.19
C TYR A 27 3.22 3.29 1.93
N GLY A 28 3.78 2.75 3.02
CA GLY A 28 4.67 1.60 2.98
C GLY A 28 6.14 1.96 2.74
N VAL A 29 6.86 1.01 2.17
CA VAL A 29 8.27 1.12 1.80
C VAL A 29 8.45 0.95 0.30
N SER A 30 9.53 1.51 -0.23
CA SER A 30 9.92 1.26 -1.62
C SER A 30 10.74 -0.02 -1.73
N ASN A 31 10.67 -0.67 -2.88
CA ASN A 31 11.48 -1.83 -3.25
C ASN A 31 12.53 -1.49 -4.35
N ASP A 32 12.63 -0.22 -4.75
CA ASP A 32 13.63 0.30 -5.69
C ASP A 32 15.06 0.32 -5.09
N LEU A 33 15.15 0.42 -3.77
CA LEU A 33 16.38 0.40 -3.00
C LEU A 33 16.20 -0.48 -1.78
N MET A 34 17.01 -1.53 -1.70
CA MET A 34 17.05 -2.42 -0.56
C MET A 34 18.50 -2.70 -0.21
N ALA A 35 18.82 -2.65 1.08
CA ALA A 35 20.13 -3.02 1.59
C ALA A 35 19.97 -4.03 2.73
N SER A 36 20.85 -5.03 2.75
CA SER A 36 20.95 -5.96 3.86
C SER A 36 22.31 -6.62 3.92
N SER A 37 22.69 -7.05 5.11
CA SER A 37 23.76 -8.03 5.33
C SER A 37 23.47 -9.31 4.53
N PRO A 38 24.53 -10.04 4.12
CA PRO A 38 24.37 -11.31 3.43
C PRO A 38 23.47 -12.28 4.22
N GLY A 39 22.54 -12.92 3.51
CA GLY A 39 21.65 -13.94 4.08
C GLY A 39 20.51 -13.42 4.96
N HIS A 40 20.25 -12.10 4.99
CA HIS A 40 19.19 -11.55 5.86
C HIS A 40 17.82 -12.24 5.61
N PRO A 41 17.16 -12.82 6.63
CA PRO A 41 15.98 -13.66 6.45
C PRO A 41 14.80 -12.97 5.76
N LEU A 42 14.63 -11.66 5.99
CA LEU A 42 13.64 -10.86 5.27
C LEU A 42 13.83 -10.92 3.75
N MET A 43 15.07 -10.84 3.26
CA MET A 43 15.36 -10.84 1.83
C MET A 43 15.15 -12.24 1.23
N ILE A 44 15.51 -13.29 1.98
CA ILE A 44 15.23 -14.67 1.60
C ILE A 44 13.71 -14.89 1.51
N LYS A 45 12.96 -14.46 2.52
CA LYS A 45 11.50 -14.53 2.52
C LYS A 45 10.90 -13.78 1.34
N ALA A 46 11.34 -12.54 1.09
CA ALA A 46 10.87 -11.76 -0.06
C ALA A 46 11.12 -12.48 -1.38
N ALA A 47 12.31 -13.04 -1.59
CA ALA A 47 12.66 -13.77 -2.81
C ALA A 47 11.81 -15.04 -2.99
N LEU A 48 11.61 -15.83 -1.93
CA LEU A 48 10.82 -17.06 -1.99
C LEU A 48 9.32 -16.77 -2.18
N SER A 49 8.81 -15.70 -1.55
CA SER A 49 7.39 -15.34 -1.64
C SER A 49 6.97 -14.84 -3.03
N LEU A 50 7.91 -14.49 -3.92
CA LEU A 50 7.59 -14.11 -5.30
C LEU A 50 6.86 -15.21 -6.05
N TYR A 51 7.19 -16.48 -5.78
CA TYR A 51 6.55 -17.62 -6.43
C TYR A 51 5.05 -17.68 -6.10
N ASP A 52 4.72 -17.55 -4.82
CA ASP A 52 3.33 -17.60 -4.34
C ASP A 52 2.53 -16.34 -4.69
N HIS A 53 3.20 -15.24 -5.07
CA HIS A 53 2.57 -13.97 -5.44
C HIS A 53 2.50 -13.77 -6.96
N ASN A 54 2.78 -14.78 -7.76
CA ASN A 54 2.70 -14.68 -9.22
C ASN A 54 1.24 -14.74 -9.73
N TRP A 55 0.51 -13.65 -9.54
CA TRP A 55 -0.88 -13.50 -9.96
C TRP A 55 -1.03 -12.41 -11.01
N TRP A 56 -1.96 -12.59 -11.94
CA TRP A 56 -2.37 -11.51 -12.83
C TRP A 56 -3.59 -10.79 -12.26
N TYR A 57 -3.52 -9.46 -12.20
CA TYR A 57 -4.62 -8.59 -11.78
C TYR A 57 -5.15 -7.77 -12.97
N VAL A 58 -6.20 -6.99 -12.70
CA VAL A 58 -6.95 -6.20 -13.71
C VAL A 58 -6.10 -5.27 -14.61
N SER A 59 -4.92 -4.83 -14.16
CA SER A 59 -4.02 -3.97 -14.93
C SER A 59 -2.56 -4.33 -14.69
N LYS A 60 -1.67 -3.89 -15.58
CA LYS A 60 -0.22 -4.09 -15.46
C LYS A 60 0.30 -3.42 -14.18
N TYR A 61 -0.08 -2.17 -13.93
CA TYR A 61 0.33 -1.42 -12.75
C TYR A 61 -0.12 -2.11 -11.46
N VAL A 62 -1.40 -2.47 -11.35
CA VAL A 62 -1.93 -3.18 -10.16
C VAL A 62 -1.21 -4.51 -9.99
N THR A 63 -0.97 -5.23 -11.09
CA THR A 63 -0.24 -6.49 -11.05
C THR A 63 1.15 -6.29 -10.47
N VAL A 64 1.98 -5.47 -11.09
CA VAL A 64 3.35 -5.22 -10.61
C VAL A 64 3.34 -4.72 -9.18
N PHE A 65 2.48 -3.75 -8.85
CA PHE A 65 2.41 -3.13 -7.52
C PHE A 65 2.17 -4.16 -6.39
N PHE A 66 1.26 -5.12 -6.60
CA PHE A 66 0.87 -6.11 -5.60
C PHE A 66 1.62 -7.44 -5.65
N THR A 67 2.28 -7.80 -6.76
CA THR A 67 3.00 -9.09 -6.87
C THR A 67 4.49 -8.98 -6.64
N THR A 68 5.10 -7.89 -7.09
CA THR A 68 6.57 -7.73 -7.13
C THR A 68 7.03 -6.33 -6.74
N GLY A 69 6.09 -5.41 -6.53
CA GLY A 69 6.32 -3.99 -6.30
C GLY A 69 6.32 -3.57 -4.82
N PRO A 70 6.18 -2.26 -4.55
CA PRO A 70 6.23 -1.70 -3.21
C PRO A 70 5.22 -2.30 -2.22
N MET A 71 4.02 -2.64 -2.70
CA MET A 71 2.97 -3.17 -1.83
C MET A 71 3.19 -4.64 -1.48
N PHE A 72 3.63 -5.45 -2.45
CA PHE A 72 4.13 -6.80 -2.19
C PHE A 72 5.17 -6.77 -1.08
N PHE A 73 6.22 -5.97 -1.27
CA PHE A 73 7.35 -5.94 -0.37
C PHE A 73 6.99 -5.38 1.02
N SER A 74 6.13 -4.36 1.08
CA SER A 74 5.54 -3.86 2.33
C SER A 74 4.76 -4.95 3.08
N GLY A 75 4.02 -5.81 2.37
CA GLY A 75 3.32 -6.97 2.94
C GLY A 75 4.28 -8.02 3.52
N ILE A 76 5.40 -8.29 2.83
CA ILE A 76 6.44 -9.20 3.33
C ILE A 76 7.06 -8.67 4.63
N ILE A 77 7.36 -7.37 4.70
CA ILE A 77 7.88 -6.72 5.91
C ILE A 77 6.87 -6.78 7.06
N LEU A 78 5.59 -6.53 6.78
CA LEU A 78 4.55 -6.64 7.79
C LEU A 78 4.48 -8.07 8.34
N SER A 79 4.45 -9.07 7.46
CA SER A 79 4.49 -10.49 7.85
C SER A 79 5.75 -10.84 8.65
N TRP A 80 6.90 -10.27 8.30
CA TRP A 80 8.15 -10.43 9.04
C TRP A 80 8.05 -9.89 10.47
N PHE A 81 7.52 -8.67 10.64
CA PHE A 81 7.31 -8.09 11.97
C PHE A 81 6.34 -8.91 12.83
N GLU A 82 5.29 -9.48 12.23
CA GLU A 82 4.35 -10.35 12.95
C GLU A 82 5.02 -11.65 13.43
N ILE A 83 5.93 -12.25 12.65
CA ILE A 83 6.70 -13.43 13.08
C ILE A 83 7.62 -13.07 14.26
N LEU A 84 8.28 -11.91 14.21
CA LEU A 84 9.13 -11.44 15.30
C LEU A 84 8.34 -11.18 16.60
N LYS A 85 7.12 -10.66 16.50
CA LYS A 85 6.24 -10.42 17.67
C LYS A 85 5.70 -11.71 18.28
N THR A 86 5.29 -12.67 17.45
CA THR A 86 4.66 -13.92 17.90
C THR A 86 5.67 -14.93 18.45
N GLY A 87 6.97 -14.64 18.35
CA GLY A 87 8.02 -15.43 19.00
C GLY A 87 8.18 -16.82 18.38
N ALA A 88 7.92 -16.97 17.08
CA ALA A 88 8.29 -18.15 16.30
C ALA A 88 9.83 -18.24 16.25
N LYS A 89 10.41 -18.66 17.37
CA LYS A 89 11.84 -18.68 17.63
C LYS A 89 12.51 -19.79 16.84
N ASP A 90 11.83 -20.87 16.49
CA ASP A 90 12.51 -22.06 15.95
C ASP A 90 13.08 -21.84 14.54
N ASP A 91 12.39 -21.10 13.67
CA ASP A 91 12.86 -20.82 12.30
C ASP A 91 13.83 -19.63 12.23
N ILE A 92 13.70 -18.65 13.13
CA ILE A 92 14.55 -17.43 13.16
C ILE A 92 15.80 -17.63 14.02
N ALA A 93 15.75 -18.47 15.07
CA ALA A 93 16.89 -18.71 15.97
C ALA A 93 18.08 -19.41 15.30
N SER A 94 17.88 -20.03 14.13
CA SER A 94 18.95 -20.57 13.31
C SER A 94 19.85 -19.46 12.73
N PHE A 95 19.33 -18.25 12.53
CA PHE A 95 20.07 -17.15 11.93
C PHE A 95 20.79 -16.32 12.99
N LYS A 96 22.12 -16.46 13.09
CA LYS A 96 22.98 -15.83 14.12
C LYS A 96 23.32 -14.34 13.87
N GLY A 97 22.54 -13.62 13.08
CA GLY A 97 22.80 -12.22 12.70
C GLY A 97 21.81 -11.23 13.35
N PRO A 98 22.16 -9.95 13.51
CA PRO A 98 21.24 -8.94 14.02
C PRO A 98 20.04 -8.78 13.05
N HIS A 99 18.84 -9.13 13.50
CA HIS A 99 17.59 -9.16 12.72
C HIS A 99 16.92 -7.78 12.52
N GLY A 100 17.71 -6.71 12.64
CA GLY A 100 17.21 -5.34 12.61
C GLY A 100 16.89 -4.90 11.20
N LEU A 101 15.64 -4.49 10.98
CA LEU A 101 15.23 -3.73 9.81
C LEU A 101 15.01 -2.27 10.19
N ALA A 102 15.76 -1.35 9.59
CA ALA A 102 15.50 0.08 9.68
C ALA A 102 14.69 0.57 8.49
N ILE A 103 13.78 1.51 8.73
CA ILE A 103 13.06 2.21 7.66
C ILE A 103 13.73 3.58 7.49
N LEU A 104 14.35 3.80 6.34
CA LEU A 104 15.00 5.07 6.04
C LEU A 104 13.93 6.15 5.84
N PRO A 105 13.93 7.22 6.65
CA PRO A 105 12.97 8.32 6.51
C PRO A 105 13.04 8.98 5.13
N SER A 106 11.92 9.52 4.65
CA SER A 106 11.84 10.16 3.33
C SER A 106 12.83 11.33 3.20
N GLN A 107 13.12 12.05 4.28
CA GLN A 107 14.10 13.15 4.29
C GLN A 107 15.51 12.69 3.89
N LEU A 108 15.87 11.44 4.19
CA LEU A 108 17.18 10.88 3.89
C LEU A 108 17.22 10.14 2.55
N TYR A 109 16.05 9.88 1.93
CA TYR A 109 15.93 9.15 0.68
C TYR A 109 15.56 10.04 -0.51
N ASP A 110 14.52 10.87 -0.37
CA ASP A 110 13.79 11.61 -1.41
C ASP A 110 14.60 12.79 -2.00
N THR A 111 14.06 14.01 -1.97
CA THR A 111 14.58 15.18 -2.72
C THR A 111 15.16 16.31 -1.86
N THR A 112 15.35 16.10 -0.56
CA THR A 112 15.93 17.13 0.33
C THR A 112 17.44 17.33 0.12
N GLU A 113 17.98 18.45 0.60
CA GLU A 113 19.44 18.71 0.58
C GLU A 113 20.24 17.67 1.39
N TYR A 114 19.58 16.97 2.31
CA TYR A 114 20.19 16.03 3.24
C TYR A 114 20.14 14.56 2.80
N THR A 115 19.74 14.29 1.56
CA THR A 115 19.52 12.92 1.07
C THR A 115 20.82 12.18 0.81
N PHE A 116 20.81 10.87 1.07
CA PHE A 116 21.90 9.97 0.67
C PHE A 116 21.83 9.61 -0.81
N PHE A 117 20.63 9.70 -1.40
CA PHE A 117 20.33 9.24 -2.75
C PHE A 117 19.78 10.37 -3.62
N SER A 118 19.96 10.23 -4.93
CA SER A 118 19.33 11.06 -5.96
C SER A 118 18.40 10.22 -6.82
N HIS A 119 17.30 10.81 -7.25
CA HIS A 119 16.37 10.19 -8.19
C HIS A 119 16.51 10.79 -9.58
N PHE A 120 16.56 9.92 -10.58
CA PHE A 120 16.50 10.26 -11.98
C PHE A 120 15.13 9.84 -12.55
N PRO A 121 14.72 10.39 -13.70
CA PRO A 121 13.52 9.92 -14.37
C PRO A 121 13.59 8.42 -14.68
N GLY A 122 12.56 7.68 -14.28
CA GLY A 122 12.47 6.25 -14.50
C GLY A 122 11.02 5.75 -14.50
N SER A 123 10.72 4.71 -13.72
CA SER A 123 9.37 4.10 -13.65
C SER A 123 8.87 3.46 -14.97
N THR A 124 9.75 2.73 -15.66
CA THR A 124 9.44 2.05 -16.94
C THR A 124 8.30 1.02 -16.86
N TRP A 125 7.94 0.59 -15.66
CA TRP A 125 6.83 -0.32 -15.42
C TRP A 125 5.47 0.39 -15.48
N HIS A 126 5.40 1.72 -15.34
CA HIS A 126 4.19 2.50 -15.52
C HIS A 126 3.70 2.46 -16.98
N GLY A 127 2.42 2.16 -17.20
CA GLY A 127 1.74 2.28 -18.48
C GLY A 127 0.65 3.34 -18.47
N ASN A 128 -0.18 3.35 -19.51
CA ASN A 128 -1.36 4.24 -19.59
C ASN A 128 -2.40 3.95 -18.51
N ASP A 129 -2.39 2.74 -17.95
CA ASP A 129 -3.24 2.32 -16.84
C ASP A 129 -2.98 3.14 -15.56
N VAL A 130 -1.76 3.63 -15.37
CA VAL A 130 -1.42 4.51 -14.23
C VAL A 130 -2.22 5.80 -14.29
N ALA A 131 -2.39 6.40 -15.47
CA ALA A 131 -3.15 7.64 -15.60
C ALA A 131 -4.61 7.46 -15.16
N VAL A 132 -5.23 6.32 -15.51
CA VAL A 132 -6.60 5.97 -15.09
C VAL A 132 -6.67 5.77 -13.58
N LEU A 133 -5.70 5.06 -13.00
CA LEU A 133 -5.66 4.80 -11.56
C LEU A 133 -5.37 6.06 -10.74
N SER A 134 -4.47 6.92 -11.20
CA SER A 134 -4.17 8.23 -10.59
C SER A 134 -5.38 9.16 -10.66
N TRP A 135 -6.09 9.19 -11.81
CA TRP A 135 -7.34 9.93 -11.94
C TRP A 135 -8.39 9.41 -10.95
N LEU A 136 -8.60 8.10 -10.90
CA LEU A 136 -9.55 7.49 -9.97
C LEU A 136 -9.20 7.86 -8.53
N TYR A 137 -7.94 7.65 -8.12
CA TYR A 137 -7.45 7.99 -6.79
C TYR A 137 -7.70 9.46 -6.42
N HIS A 138 -7.43 10.39 -7.34
CA HIS A 138 -7.66 11.81 -7.13
C HIS A 138 -9.14 12.15 -6.89
N TYR A 139 -10.07 11.43 -7.53
CA TYR A 139 -11.51 11.66 -7.42
C TYR A 139 -12.25 10.70 -6.48
N LEU A 140 -11.57 9.76 -5.82
CA LEU A 140 -12.18 8.77 -4.90
C LEU A 140 -13.05 9.44 -3.83
N TRP A 141 -12.62 10.58 -3.30
CA TRP A 141 -13.36 11.33 -2.28
C TRP A 141 -14.73 11.80 -2.76
N ILE A 142 -14.89 12.14 -4.04
CA ILE A 142 -16.19 12.53 -4.62
C ILE A 142 -17.15 11.35 -4.60
N PHE A 143 -16.67 10.16 -4.98
CA PHE A 143 -17.48 8.94 -4.94
C PHE A 143 -17.92 8.61 -3.51
N PHE A 144 -17.04 8.78 -2.51
CA PHE A 144 -17.42 8.64 -1.10
C PHE A 144 -18.47 9.65 -0.67
N LEU A 145 -18.37 10.92 -1.08
CA LEU A 145 -19.39 11.93 -0.78
C LEU A 145 -20.73 11.62 -1.43
N VAL A 146 -20.73 11.20 -2.69
CA VAL A 146 -21.96 10.80 -3.40
C VAL A 146 -22.59 9.57 -2.74
N ALA A 147 -21.80 8.55 -2.41
CA ALA A 147 -22.29 7.36 -1.71
C ALA A 147 -22.87 7.72 -0.33
N PHE A 148 -22.20 8.60 0.41
CA PHE A 148 -22.67 9.09 1.71
C PHE A 148 -23.97 9.89 1.59
N ALA A 149 -24.08 10.77 0.59
CA ALA A 149 -25.31 11.52 0.33
C ALA A 149 -26.47 10.58 -0.06
N LEU A 150 -26.24 9.60 -0.94
CA LEU A 150 -27.24 8.60 -1.30
C LEU A 150 -27.68 7.77 -0.10
N MET A 151 -26.75 7.40 0.79
CA MET A 151 -27.05 6.73 2.05
C MET A 151 -27.98 7.60 2.91
N ILE A 152 -27.68 8.88 3.14
CA ILE A 152 -28.56 9.79 3.89
C ILE A 152 -29.94 9.89 3.26
N VAL A 153 -30.01 10.11 1.93
CA VAL A 153 -31.28 10.21 1.20
C VAL A 153 -32.09 8.92 1.36
N SER A 154 -31.47 7.75 1.29
CA SER A 154 -32.15 6.46 1.49
C SER A 154 -32.68 6.28 2.92
N VAL A 155 -31.93 6.74 3.93
CA VAL A 155 -32.32 6.66 5.35
C VAL A 155 -33.43 7.67 5.69
N VAL A 156 -33.45 8.84 5.06
CA VAL A 156 -34.48 9.87 5.29
C VAL A 156 -35.75 9.58 4.48
N LEU A 157 -35.61 9.20 3.21
CA LEU A 157 -36.75 8.91 2.33
C LEU A 157 -37.30 7.48 2.48
N GLY A 158 -36.53 6.55 3.03
CA GLY A 158 -36.97 5.16 3.26
C GLY A 158 -38.14 5.06 4.25
N PRO A 159 -38.06 5.69 5.43
CA PRO A 159 -39.14 5.74 6.42
C PRO A 159 -40.36 6.50 5.91
N THR A 160 -40.18 7.64 5.24
CA THR A 160 -41.30 8.45 4.73
C THR A 160 -42.07 7.72 3.63
N ARG A 161 -41.36 6.99 2.74
CA ARG A 161 -42.00 6.11 1.74
C ARG A 161 -42.71 4.92 2.37
N ARG A 162 -42.17 4.32 3.44
CA ARG A 162 -42.85 3.25 4.19
C ARG A 162 -44.09 3.75 4.94
N ALA A 163 -44.03 4.93 5.55
CA ALA A 163 -45.16 5.56 6.22
C ALA A 163 -46.29 5.89 5.23
N LYS A 164 -45.96 6.46 4.05
CA LYS A 164 -46.93 6.78 3.00
C LYS A 164 -47.57 5.52 2.38
N ARG A 165 -46.82 4.41 2.24
CA ARG A 165 -47.36 3.11 1.79
C ARG A 165 -48.26 2.41 2.82
N ARG A 166 -48.09 2.71 4.11
CA ARG A 166 -48.92 2.17 5.20
C ARG A 166 -50.21 2.96 5.45
N MET A 167 -50.46 4.07 4.76
CA MET A 167 -51.77 4.73 4.81
C MET A 167 -52.83 3.75 4.26
N PRO A 168 -53.78 3.29 5.10
CA PRO A 168 -54.80 2.36 4.65
C PRO A 168 -55.70 3.05 3.62
N ARG A 169 -56.10 2.31 2.56
CA ARG A 169 -57.05 2.73 1.49
C ARG A 169 -58.41 3.24 1.99
N PHE A 170 -58.65 3.30 3.30
CA PHE A 170 -59.90 3.72 3.91
C PHE A 170 -60.19 5.22 3.77
N MET A 171 -59.17 6.08 3.56
CA MET A 171 -59.39 7.53 3.46
C MET A 171 -59.74 8.04 2.05
N MET A 172 -59.59 7.24 0.99
CA MET A 172 -59.97 7.66 -0.38
C MET A 172 -61.46 7.47 -0.72
N LYS A 173 -62.26 6.92 0.19
CA LYS A 173 -63.71 6.71 -0.03
C LYS A 173 -64.61 7.81 0.54
N GLN A 174 -64.07 8.82 1.23
CA GLN A 174 -64.87 9.88 1.85
C GLN A 174 -64.99 11.18 1.03
N GLU A 175 -64.36 11.27 -0.15
CA GLU A 175 -64.42 12.48 -1.00
C GLU A 175 -65.27 12.33 -2.27
N LEU A 176 -66.08 11.27 -2.36
CA LEU A 176 -67.05 11.05 -3.44
C LEU A 176 -68.44 10.80 -2.86
N VAL A 177 -68.98 11.81 -2.17
CA VAL A 177 -70.42 11.99 -1.92
C VAL A 177 -70.74 13.46 -2.08
#